data_AF-A0AAE1ECS6-F1
#
_entry.id   AF-A0AAE1ECS6-F1
#
_cell.length_a   1.000
_cell.length_b   1.000
_cell.length_c   1.000
_cell.angle_alpha   90.00
_cell.angle_beta   90.00
_cell.angle_gamma   90.00
#
_symmetry.space_group_name_H-M   'P 1'
#
loop_
_entity.id
_entity.type
_entity.pdbx_description
1 polymer ?
#
loop_
_entity_poly.entity_id
_entity_poly.type
_entity_poly.pdbx_seq_one_letter_code
_entity_poly.pdbx_strand_id
1 'polypeptide(L)'
;MLVMNFSELTTMGLLVLSLATRLLMDLTHRSHVKQNGTRSVGEIVADSFGLKQSYSMSKNIAIIINFIILSTLRNFPQFSQTFNCSLGSPMNPERKCSLFED
;
A
#
# COMPACT_ATOMS: atom_id res chain seq x y z
N MET A 1 15.94 20.43 26.49
CA MET A 1 16.52 20.98 25.25
C MET A 1 17.86 20.27 25.06
N LEU A 2 17.89 19.19 24.25
CA LEU A 2 19.13 18.46 23.96
C LEU A 2 19.91 19.28 22.93
N VAL A 3 20.91 20.03 23.39
CA VAL A 3 21.85 20.74 22.51
C VAL A 3 22.82 19.69 21.97
N MET A 4 22.61 19.23 20.74
CA MET A 4 23.58 18.36 20.06
C MET A 4 24.84 19.17 19.77
N ASN A 5 26.01 18.65 20.18
CA ASN A 5 27.29 19.32 19.97
C ASN A 5 27.67 19.34 18.47
N PHE A 6 28.36 20.39 18.03
CA PHE A 6 28.81 20.57 16.64
C PHE A 6 29.68 19.39 16.10
N SER A 7 30.39 18.69 16.99
CA SER A 7 31.14 17.47 16.69
C SER A 7 30.24 16.26 16.38
N GLU A 8 29.06 16.19 16.98
CA GLU A 8 28.08 15.12 16.70
C GLU A 8 27.37 15.34 15.36
N LEU A 9 27.14 16.60 14.98
CA LEU A 9 26.54 16.93 13.68
C LEU A 9 27.49 16.58 12.52
N THR A 10 28.78 16.81 12.69
CA THR A 10 29.80 16.49 11.67
C THR A 10 30.04 14.99 11.54
N THR A 11 30.04 14.23 12.64
CA THR A 11 30.15 12.77 12.61
C THR A 11 28.92 12.11 12.00
N MET A 12 27.71 12.60 12.30
CA MET A 12 26.48 12.15 11.63
C MET A 12 26.50 12.46 10.13
N GLY A 13 26.97 13.65 9.73
CA GLY A 13 27.11 14.02 8.32
C GLY A 13 28.05 13.11 7.54
N LEU A 14 29.20 12.74 8.13
CA LEU A 14 30.16 11.81 7.53
C LEU A 14 29.61 10.38 7.41
N LEU A 15 28.83 9.92 8.39
CA LEU A 15 28.17 8.61 8.34
C LEU A 15 27.12 8.56 7.22
N VAL A 16 26.30 9.61 7.08
CA VAL A 16 25.30 9.72 6.01
C VAL A 16 25.96 9.72 4.63
N LEU A 17 27.07 10.45 4.46
CA LEU A 17 27.81 10.49 3.20
C LEU A 17 28.47 9.13 2.87
N SER A 18 28.98 8.43 3.87
CA SER A 18 29.54 7.07 3.73
C SER A 18 28.47 6.04 3.32
N LEU A 19 27.29 6.11 3.93
CA LEU A 19 26.15 5.28 3.55
C LEU A 19 25.65 5.59 2.13
N ALA A 20 25.53 6.87 1.78
CA ALA A 20 25.11 7.29 0.44
C ALA A 20 26.09 6.83 -0.64
N THR A 21 27.40 6.92 -0.40
CA THR A 21 28.43 6.46 -1.34
C THR A 21 28.45 4.94 -1.50
N ARG A 22 28.20 4.16 -0.43
CA ARG A 22 28.03 2.70 -0.52
C ARG A 22 26.80 2.32 -1.34
N LEU A 23 25.67 3.01 -1.13
CA LEU A 23 24.44 2.77 -1.88
C LEU A 23 24.63 3.09 -3.37
N LEU A 24 25.29 4.21 -3.69
CA LEU A 24 25.61 4.60 -5.05
C LEU A 24 26.55 3.60 -5.74
N MET A 25 27.54 3.07 -5.02
CA MET A 25 28.42 2.01 -5.55
C MET A 25 27.66 0.70 -5.84
N ASP A 26 26.71 0.30 -5.01
CA ASP A 26 25.91 -0.92 -5.23
C ASP A 26 24.93 -0.77 -6.42
N LEU A 27 24.32 0.42 -6.56
CA LEU A 27 23.44 0.74 -7.69
C LEU A 27 24.19 0.82 -9.02
N THR A 28 25.40 1.38 -9.03
CA THR A 28 26.24 1.47 -10.23
C THR A 28 26.86 0.12 -10.63
N HIS A 29 27.14 -0.76 -9.68
CA HIS A 29 27.62 -2.12 -9.99
C HIS A 29 26.52 -2.98 -10.64
N ARG A 30 25.25 -2.80 -10.28
CA ARG A 30 24.13 -3.58 -10.86
C ARG A 30 23.73 -3.16 -12.27
N SER A 31 23.96 -1.92 -12.69
CA SER A 31 23.44 -1.42 -13.98
C SER A 31 24.23 -1.88 -15.22
N HIS A 32 25.44 -2.40 -15.07
CA HIS A 32 26.33 -2.73 -16.20
C HIS A 32 26.64 -4.23 -16.37
N VAL A 33 26.19 -5.11 -15.48
CA VAL A 33 26.38 -6.56 -15.65
C VAL A 33 25.30 -7.09 -16.60
N LYS A 34 25.72 -7.48 -17.81
CA LYS A 34 24.87 -8.22 -18.75
C LYS A 34 24.46 -9.53 -18.07
N GLN A 35 23.22 -9.60 -17.58
CA GLN A 35 22.76 -10.80 -16.90
C GLN A 35 22.67 -11.95 -17.92
N ASN A 36 23.21 -13.11 -17.54
CA ASN A 36 23.07 -14.31 -18.35
C ASN A 36 21.61 -14.77 -18.23
N GLY A 37 20.81 -14.46 -19.25
CA GLY A 37 19.37 -14.79 -19.28
C GLY A 37 19.09 -16.26 -19.00
N THR A 38 19.99 -17.17 -19.39
CA THR A 38 19.89 -18.63 -19.14
C THR A 38 20.03 -19.01 -17.66
N ARG A 39 20.80 -18.25 -16.89
CA ARG A 39 21.04 -18.51 -15.45
C ARG A 39 19.95 -17.91 -14.57
N SER A 40 19.31 -16.82 -15.00
CA SER A 40 18.22 -16.16 -14.29
C SER A 40 16.82 -16.58 -14.75
N VAL A 41 16.69 -17.50 -15.73
CA VAL A 41 15.37 -17.98 -16.21
C VAL A 41 14.51 -18.47 -15.04
N GLY A 42 15.08 -19.22 -14.10
CA GLY A 42 14.34 -19.75 -12.95
C GLY A 42 13.73 -18.63 -12.09
N GLU A 43 14.51 -17.59 -11.80
CA GLU A 43 14.06 -16.41 -11.04
C GLU A 43 13.02 -15.61 -11.81
N ILE A 44 13.25 -15.33 -13.10
CA ILE A 44 12.33 -14.57 -13.95
C ILE A 44 10.99 -15.30 -14.13
N VAL A 45 11.03 -16.61 -14.31
CA VAL A 45 9.81 -17.44 -14.43
C VAL A 45 9.06 -17.47 -13.10
N ALA A 46 9.76 -17.60 -11.97
CA ALA A 46 9.15 -17.56 -10.63
C ALA A 46 8.49 -16.20 -10.36
N ASP A 47 9.18 -15.10 -10.67
CA ASP A 47 8.65 -13.74 -10.51
C ASP A 47 7.44 -13.49 -11.42
N SER A 48 7.53 -13.89 -12.69
CA SER A 48 6.42 -13.74 -13.64
C SER A 48 5.19 -14.55 -13.24
N PHE A 49 5.39 -15.77 -12.72
CA PHE A 49 4.31 -16.60 -12.21
C PHE A 49 3.71 -16.01 -10.93
N GLY A 50 4.56 -15.61 -9.98
CA GLY A 50 4.15 -14.96 -8.74
C GLY A 50 3.36 -13.68 -9.01
N LEU A 51 3.77 -12.88 -9.99
CA LEU A 51 3.08 -11.66 -10.39
C LEU A 51 1.73 -11.94 -11.05
N LYS A 52 1.64 -12.99 -11.87
CA LYS A 52 0.35 -13.44 -12.45
C LYS A 52 -0.61 -13.92 -11.38
N GLN A 53 -0.11 -14.68 -10.40
CA GLN A 53 -0.90 -15.17 -9.27
C GLN A 53 -1.34 -14.01 -8.38
N SER A 54 -0.45 -13.07 -8.05
CA SER A 54 -0.76 -11.92 -7.21
C SER A 54 -1.76 -10.96 -7.89
N TYR A 55 -1.66 -10.78 -9.21
CA TYR A 55 -2.65 -10.03 -9.98
C TYR A 55 -4.01 -10.72 -9.99
N SER A 56 -4.05 -12.05 -10.13
CA SER A 56 -5.28 -12.84 -10.01
C SER A 56 -5.92 -12.72 -8.62
N MET A 57 -5.12 -12.65 -7.56
CA MET A 57 -5.62 -12.45 -6.20
C MET A 57 -6.09 -11.00 -5.96
N SER A 58 -5.40 -10.01 -6.54
CA SER A 58 -5.72 -8.59 -6.42
C SER A 58 -7.03 -8.21 -7.12
N LYS A 59 -7.48 -8.98 -8.11
CA LYS A 59 -8.78 -8.76 -8.78
C LYS A 59 -9.97 -8.82 -7.80
N ASN A 60 -9.84 -9.59 -6.73
CA ASN A 60 -10.89 -9.72 -5.71
C ASN A 60 -10.90 -8.57 -4.70
N ILE A 61 -9.80 -7.82 -4.60
CA ILE A 61 -9.66 -6.72 -3.63
C ILE A 61 -10.62 -5.55 -3.96
N ALA A 62 -10.79 -5.21 -5.24
CA ALA A 62 -11.71 -4.14 -5.64
C ALA A 62 -13.17 -4.48 -5.29
N ILE A 63 -13.55 -5.76 -5.41
CA ILE A 63 -14.88 -6.25 -5.04
C ILE A 63 -15.08 -6.12 -3.52
N ILE A 64 -14.08 -6.52 -2.74
CA ILE A 64 -14.11 -6.43 -1.27
C ILE A 64 -14.23 -4.96 -0.81
N ILE A 65 -13.43 -4.06 -1.39
CA ILE A 65 -13.46 -2.63 -1.04
C ILE A 65 -14.85 -2.04 -1.34
N ASN A 66 -15.42 -2.31 -2.52
CA ASN A 66 -16.76 -1.83 -2.87
C ASN A 66 -17.83 -2.38 -1.92
N PHE A 67 -17.76 -3.66 -1.55
CA PHE A 67 -18.70 -4.25 -0.61
C PHE A 67 -18.63 -3.58 0.76
N ILE A 68 -17.43 -3.36 1.29
CA ILE A 68 -17.22 -2.69 2.58
C ILE A 68 -17.82 -1.28 2.55
N ILE A 69 -17.46 -0.48 1.54
CA ILE A 69 -17.95 0.90 1.42
C ILE A 69 -19.48 0.93 1.38
N LEU A 70 -20.09 0.16 0.48
CA LEU A 70 -21.54 0.14 0.33
C LEU A 70 -22.24 -0.36 1.60
N SER A 71 -21.70 -1.38 2.26
CA SER A 71 -22.25 -1.92 3.50
C SER A 71 -22.21 -0.89 4.64
N THR A 72 -21.12 -0.14 4.77
CA THR A 72 -21.01 0.92 5.80
C THR A 72 -21.96 2.07 5.51
N LEU A 73 -22.03 2.55 4.26
CA LEU A 73 -22.88 3.68 3.88
C LEU A 73 -24.37 3.38 4.06
N ARG A 74 -24.81 2.14 3.79
CA ARG A 74 -26.20 1.70 4.04
C ARG A 74 -26.62 1.81 5.50
N ASN A 75 -25.69 1.60 6.41
CA ASN A 75 -25.94 1.65 7.85
C ASN A 75 -25.84 3.08 8.40
N PHE A 76 -25.35 4.05 7.63
CA PHE A 76 -25.15 5.43 8.07
C PHE A 76 -26.38 6.31 7.74
N PRO A 77 -27.23 6.69 8.71
CA PRO A 77 -28.47 7.41 8.42
C PRO A 77 -28.26 8.74 7.70
N GLN A 78 -27.19 9.46 8.04
CA GLN A 78 -26.84 10.75 7.48
C GLN A 78 -26.57 10.64 5.97
N PHE A 79 -25.99 9.53 5.51
CA PHE A 79 -25.81 9.29 4.06
C PHE A 79 -27.15 9.28 3.33
N SER A 80 -28.12 8.51 3.83
CA SER A 80 -29.45 8.45 3.21
C SER A 80 -30.19 9.80 3.20
N GLN A 81 -29.95 10.64 4.22
CA GLN A 81 -30.53 11.99 4.31
C GLN A 81 -29.88 12.95 3.30
N THR A 82 -28.55 12.99 3.23
CA THR A 82 -27.82 13.88 2.32
C THR A 82 -28.16 13.60 0.85
N PHE A 83 -28.35 12.33 0.50
CA PHE A 83 -28.66 11.91 -0.86
C PHE A 83 -30.16 11.68 -1.11
N ASN A 84 -31.05 12.05 -0.16
CA ASN A 84 -32.50 11.88 -0.25
C ASN A 84 -32.93 10.46 -0.71
N CYS A 85 -32.26 9.43 -0.19
CA CYS A 85 -32.56 8.04 -0.52
C CYS A 85 -33.90 7.62 0.10
N SER A 86 -34.83 7.11 -0.72
CA SER A 86 -36.13 6.61 -0.22
C SER A 86 -35.96 5.42 0.73
N LEU A 87 -36.86 5.31 1.72
CA LEU A 87 -36.86 4.17 2.65
C LEU A 87 -37.09 2.86 1.88
N GLY A 88 -36.30 1.83 2.22
CA GLY A 88 -36.33 0.53 1.54
C GLY A 88 -35.50 0.47 0.26
N SER A 89 -34.91 1.59 -0.19
CA SER A 89 -33.98 1.58 -1.31
C SER A 89 -32.68 0.82 -0.96
N PRO A 90 -31.90 0.35 -1.96
CA PRO A 90 -30.66 -0.39 -1.71
C PRO A 90 -29.63 0.34 -0.83
N MET A 91 -29.68 1.67 -0.77
CA MET A 91 -28.79 2.51 0.05
C MET A 91 -29.46 3.04 1.32
N ASN A 92 -30.74 2.74 1.56
CA ASN A 92 -31.46 3.12 2.78
C ASN A 92 -32.41 1.97 3.20
N PRO A 93 -31.87 0.82 3.63
CA PRO A 93 -32.68 -0.29 4.10
C PRO A 93 -33.45 0.08 5.39
N GLU A 94 -34.58 -0.58 5.63
CA GLU A 94 -35.40 -0.37 6.84
C GLU A 94 -34.64 -0.72 8.13
N ARG A 95 -33.80 -1.75 8.07
CA ARG A 95 -32.96 -2.19 9.20
C ARG A 95 -31.54 -1.70 8.99
N LYS A 96 -31.07 -0.86 9.90
CA LYS A 96 -29.68 -0.41 9.99
C LYS A 96 -29.03 -1.04 11.21
N CYS A 97 -27.78 -1.45 11.07
CA CYS A 97 -26.97 -1.99 12.16
C CYS A 97 -26.14 -0.87 12.77
N SER A 98 -26.23 -0.69 14.09
CA SER A 98 -25.28 0.11 14.88
C SER A 98 -24.63 -0.79 15.92
N LEU A 99 -23.31 -0.64 16.11
CA LEU A 99 -22.55 -1.39 17.11
C LEU A 99 -22.38 -0.58 18.41
N PHE A 100 -22.50 0.75 18.35
CA PHE A 100 -22.08 1.64 19.42
C PHE A 100 -23.09 2.75 19.77
N GLU A 101 -24.36 2.64 19.34
CA GLU A 101 -25.40 3.61 19.71
C GLU A 101 -26.67 2.92 20.25
N ASP A 102 -27.09 3.41 21.42
CA ASP A 102 -28.48 3.64 21.84
C ASP A 102 -28.81 5.12 21.61
#